data_AF-A0A7G8D774-F1
#
_entry.id   AF-A0A7G8D774-F1
#
_cell.length_a   1.000
_cell.length_b   1.000
_cell.length_c   1.000
_cell.angle_alpha   90.00
_cell.angle_beta   90.00
_cell.angle_gamma   90.00
#
_symmetry.space_group_name_H-M   'P 1'
#
loop_
_entity.id
_entity.type
_entity.pdbx_description
1 polymer ?
#
loop_
_entity_poly.entity_id
_entity_poly.type
_entity_poly.pdbx_seq_one_letter_code
_entity_poly.pdbx_strand_id
1 'polypeptide(L)'
;MLRRAQAGRISVITVVLVLAACSAAQEPSWKVFPLQRRMPHDGLAVVSQPDGYGLHLFLETNTDDAAECAPRWFPDAARLFNGNGSAPFSAGLAPREEFFAVVRRSDVLQALQAQLKALCQQRAPQARWRWTPPPTDASELMPVQLPAYEQRDLLSDPAEEKRLENQLLDEAQKRSQTTGSASRQ
;
A
#
# COMPACT_ATOMS: atom_id res chain seq x y z
N MET A 1 -21.81 -70.58 -40.90
CA MET A 1 -21.15 -69.27 -40.78
C MET A 1 -21.71 -68.55 -39.56
N LEU A 2 -20.99 -68.51 -38.43
CA LEU A 2 -21.40 -67.77 -37.22
C LEU A 2 -20.40 -66.64 -36.97
N ARG A 3 -20.83 -65.38 -37.10
CA ARG A 3 -20.06 -64.21 -36.66
C ARG A 3 -20.42 -63.91 -35.20
N ARG A 4 -19.49 -64.13 -34.28
CA ARG A 4 -19.57 -63.68 -32.88
C ARG A 4 -19.15 -62.22 -32.81
N ALA A 5 -20.05 -61.34 -32.35
CA ALA A 5 -19.73 -59.99 -31.95
C ALA A 5 -19.02 -60.03 -30.58
N GLN A 6 -17.78 -59.54 -30.53
CA GLN A 6 -17.10 -59.26 -29.26
C GLN A 6 -17.49 -57.86 -28.80
N ALA A 7 -18.43 -57.77 -27.86
CA ALA A 7 -18.66 -56.57 -27.08
C ALA A 7 -17.47 -56.39 -26.12
N GLY A 8 -16.61 -55.42 -26.43
CA GLY A 8 -15.46 -55.06 -25.61
C GLY A 8 -15.91 -54.60 -24.23
N ARG A 9 -15.44 -55.29 -23.19
CA ARG A 9 -15.54 -54.87 -21.79
C ARG A 9 -14.70 -53.60 -21.62
N ILE A 10 -15.37 -52.45 -21.60
CA ILE A 10 -14.76 -51.18 -21.21
C ILE A 10 -14.44 -51.29 -19.72
N SER A 11 -13.16 -51.48 -19.41
CA SER A 11 -12.64 -51.57 -18.04
C SER A 11 -12.96 -50.29 -17.27
N VAL A 12 -13.73 -50.42 -16.19
CA VAL A 12 -14.08 -49.34 -15.25
C VAL A 12 -12.83 -48.63 -14.70
N ILE A 13 -11.68 -49.32 -14.70
CA ILE A 13 -10.38 -48.78 -14.27
C ILE A 13 -9.87 -47.65 -15.19
N THR A 14 -10.22 -47.68 -16.49
CA THR A 14 -9.77 -46.66 -17.46
C THR A 14 -10.54 -45.34 -17.31
N VAL A 15 -11.78 -45.39 -16.79
CA VAL A 15 -12.61 -44.18 -16.60
C VAL A 15 -12.14 -43.36 -15.38
N VAL A 16 -11.60 -44.01 -14.35
CA VAL A 16 -11.13 -43.33 -13.13
C VAL A 16 -9.82 -42.56 -13.36
N LEU A 17 -8.93 -43.05 -14.23
CA LEU A 17 -7.66 -42.38 -14.56
C LEU A 17 -7.82 -41.11 -15.40
N VAL A 18 -8.91 -40.99 -16.17
CA VAL A 18 -9.17 -39.80 -17.02
C VAL A 18 -9.74 -38.63 -16.20
N LEU A 19 -10.39 -38.90 -15.06
CA LEU A 19 -10.98 -37.86 -14.21
C LEU A 19 -9.97 -37.15 -13.28
N ALA A 20 -8.74 -37.68 -13.13
CA ALA A 20 -7.69 -37.06 -12.31
C ALA A 20 -6.75 -36.11 -13.08
N ALA A 21 -6.91 -35.98 -14.40
CA ALA A 21 -5.98 -35.24 -15.26
C ALA A 21 -6.32 -33.73 -15.43
N CYS A 22 -7.42 -33.24 -14.86
CA CYS A 22 -7.87 -31.85 -15.03
C CYS A 22 -7.78 -31.04 -13.74
N SER A 23 -6.64 -31.09 -13.05
CA SER A 23 -6.35 -30.20 -11.92
C SER A 23 -4.84 -30.01 -11.78
N ALA A 24 -4.17 -29.56 -12.84
CA ALA A 24 -2.80 -29.06 -12.67
C ALA A 24 -2.89 -27.85 -11.75
N ALA A 25 -2.35 -27.98 -10.52
CA ALA A 25 -2.24 -26.86 -9.61
C ALA A 25 -1.44 -25.76 -10.32
N GLN A 26 -2.04 -24.58 -10.44
CA GLN A 26 -1.36 -23.46 -11.05
C GLN A 26 -0.31 -22.96 -10.03
N GLU A 27 0.94 -22.84 -10.45
CA GLU A 27 2.01 -22.37 -9.57
C GLU A 27 1.96 -20.84 -9.43
N PRO A 28 2.30 -20.29 -8.25
CA PRO A 28 2.42 -18.85 -8.07
C PRO A 28 3.49 -18.28 -9.00
N SER A 29 3.15 -17.21 -9.73
CA SER A 29 4.08 -16.57 -10.67
C SER A 29 5.28 -15.92 -9.99
N TRP A 30 5.15 -15.59 -8.70
CA TRP A 30 6.14 -14.89 -7.89
C TRP A 30 6.66 -13.58 -8.49
N LYS A 31 5.91 -13.00 -9.43
CA LYS A 31 6.30 -11.82 -10.19
C LYS A 31 6.48 -10.63 -9.26
N VAL A 32 7.63 -9.97 -9.40
CA VAL A 32 7.96 -8.72 -8.69
C VAL A 32 8.08 -7.60 -9.72
N PHE A 33 7.32 -6.52 -9.56
CA PHE A 33 7.36 -5.41 -10.50
C PHE A 33 6.98 -4.07 -9.86
N PRO A 34 7.46 -2.93 -10.39
CA PRO A 34 7.07 -1.61 -9.89
C PRO A 34 5.57 -1.39 -10.05
N LEU A 35 4.90 -0.91 -9.01
CA LEU A 35 3.48 -0.57 -9.04
C LEU A 35 3.28 0.81 -8.40
N GLN A 36 3.15 1.82 -9.25
CA GLN A 36 3.00 3.22 -8.85
C GLN A 36 1.68 3.46 -8.11
N ARG A 37 1.73 4.29 -7.08
CA ARG A 37 0.56 4.88 -6.42
C ARG A 37 0.36 6.33 -6.80
N ARG A 38 1.39 7.15 -6.62
CA ARG A 38 1.34 8.60 -6.82
C ARG A 38 2.42 9.03 -7.80
N MET A 39 3.64 8.53 -7.62
CA MET A 39 4.79 8.86 -8.47
C MET A 39 5.58 7.60 -8.86
N PRO A 40 6.43 7.66 -9.90
CA PRO A 40 7.29 6.53 -10.23
C PRO A 40 8.09 6.04 -9.01
N HIS A 41 8.29 4.72 -8.92
CA HIS A 41 9.10 4.06 -7.89
C HIS A 41 8.58 4.11 -6.44
N ASP A 42 7.35 4.58 -6.20
CA ASP A 42 6.75 4.67 -4.86
C ASP A 42 5.97 3.40 -4.42
N GLY A 43 6.10 2.31 -5.18
CA GLY A 43 5.45 1.06 -4.85
C GLY A 43 6.01 -0.16 -5.59
N LEU A 44 5.87 -1.33 -4.96
CA LEU A 44 6.32 -2.61 -5.48
C LEU A 44 5.22 -3.67 -5.34
N ALA A 45 4.84 -4.29 -6.44
CA ALA A 45 3.97 -5.45 -6.44
C ALA A 45 4.79 -6.74 -6.27
N VAL A 46 4.32 -7.62 -5.38
CA VAL A 46 4.85 -8.96 -5.17
C VAL A 46 3.67 -9.93 -5.29
N VAL A 47 3.56 -10.61 -6.43
CA VAL A 47 2.54 -11.64 -6.64
C VAL A 47 2.97 -12.88 -5.87
N SER A 48 2.10 -13.47 -5.07
CA SER A 48 2.40 -14.65 -4.26
C SER A 48 1.44 -15.82 -4.47
N GLN A 49 0.37 -15.61 -5.22
CA GLN A 49 -0.64 -16.61 -5.50
C GLN A 49 -0.84 -16.82 -7.01
N PRO A 50 -1.32 -18.02 -7.42
CA PRO A 50 -1.45 -18.37 -8.84
C PRO A 50 -2.47 -17.51 -9.60
N ASP A 51 -3.51 -17.07 -8.92
CA ASP A 51 -4.58 -16.21 -9.42
C ASP A 51 -4.18 -14.73 -9.54
N GLY A 52 -2.91 -14.41 -9.24
CA GLY A 52 -2.40 -13.04 -9.31
C GLY A 52 -2.60 -12.24 -8.02
N TYR A 53 -3.03 -12.87 -6.93
CA TYR A 53 -3.04 -12.22 -5.62
C TYR A 53 -1.63 -12.08 -5.04
N GLY A 54 -1.45 -11.09 -4.18
CA GLY A 54 -0.21 -10.91 -3.43
C GLY A 54 -0.20 -9.65 -2.58
N LEU A 55 0.95 -8.97 -2.56
CA LEU A 55 1.16 -7.76 -1.78
C LEU A 55 1.54 -6.58 -2.68
N HIS A 56 1.08 -5.39 -2.29
CA HIS A 56 1.58 -4.11 -2.78
C HIS A 56 2.30 -3.41 -1.63
N LEU A 57 3.64 -3.34 -1.74
CA LEU A 57 4.51 -2.70 -0.78
C LEU A 57 4.61 -1.20 -1.12
N PHE A 58 4.41 -0.34 -0.13
CA PHE A 58 4.54 1.11 -0.30
C PHE A 58 5.97 1.54 -0.02
N LEU A 59 6.55 2.32 -0.94
CA LEU A 59 7.95 2.72 -0.88
C LEU A 59 8.05 4.22 -0.59
N GLU A 60 8.86 4.53 0.40
CA GLU A 60 9.04 5.87 0.91
C GLU A 60 10.49 6.06 1.35
N THR A 61 10.98 7.30 1.28
CA THR A 61 12.34 7.66 1.67
C THR A 61 12.31 8.60 2.86
N ASN A 62 13.24 8.42 3.79
CA ASN A 62 13.54 9.40 4.81
C ASN A 62 14.58 10.40 4.29
N THR A 63 14.27 11.70 4.42
CA THR A 63 15.13 12.84 4.07
C THR A 63 15.14 13.86 5.21
N ASP A 64 14.96 13.42 6.46
CA ASP A 64 15.00 14.30 7.64
C ASP A 64 16.38 15.00 7.77
N ASP A 65 17.45 14.33 7.35
CA ASP A 65 18.77 14.94 7.09
C ASP A 65 18.86 15.32 5.60
N ALA A 66 19.07 16.60 5.29
CA ALA A 66 19.17 17.08 3.91
C ALA A 66 20.35 16.48 3.12
N ALA A 67 21.38 15.96 3.80
CA ALA A 67 22.54 15.33 3.18
C ALA A 67 22.36 13.82 2.92
N GLU A 68 21.41 13.16 3.58
CA GLU A 68 21.19 11.72 3.47
C GLU A 68 19.77 11.39 3.00
N CYS A 69 19.66 10.33 2.21
CA CYS A 69 18.38 9.81 1.80
C CYS A 69 18.40 8.29 1.90
N ALA A 70 17.51 7.76 2.73
CA ALA A 70 17.46 6.35 3.10
C ALA A 70 16.02 5.81 3.00
N PRO A 71 15.80 4.49 2.95
CA PRO A 71 14.47 3.92 3.08
C PRO A 71 13.76 4.37 4.37
N ARG A 72 12.45 4.65 4.26
CA ARG A 72 11.53 4.74 5.40
C ARG A 72 10.61 3.53 5.35
N TRP A 73 10.77 2.60 6.29
CA TRP A 73 10.08 1.31 6.25
C TRP A 73 8.66 1.38 6.82
N PHE A 74 7.70 0.91 6.03
CA PHE A 74 6.30 0.75 6.40
C PHE A 74 5.89 -0.71 6.17
N PRO A 75 5.71 -1.52 7.23
CA PRO A 75 5.36 -2.93 7.10
C PRO A 75 3.88 -3.14 6.70
N ASP A 76 3.08 -2.08 6.67
CA ASP A 76 1.66 -2.11 6.32
C ASP A 76 1.49 -2.16 4.79
N ALA A 77 1.61 -3.36 4.21
CA ALA A 77 1.36 -3.61 2.80
C ALA A 77 -0.15 -3.67 2.50
N ALA A 78 -0.55 -3.31 1.27
CA ALA A 78 -1.91 -3.56 0.80
C ALA A 78 -2.02 -4.93 0.13
N ARG A 79 -3.23 -5.50 0.08
CA ARG A 79 -3.48 -6.67 -0.77
C ARG A 79 -3.43 -6.28 -2.23
N LEU A 80 -2.69 -7.04 -3.02
CA LEU A 80 -2.63 -6.93 -4.47
C LEU A 80 -3.62 -7.91 -5.09
N PHE A 81 -4.35 -7.44 -6.09
CA PHE A 81 -5.26 -8.21 -6.92
C PHE A 81 -4.85 -8.07 -8.38
N ASN A 82 -5.14 -9.10 -9.19
CA ASN A 82 -4.90 -9.12 -10.63
C ASN A 82 -3.43 -8.83 -11.02
N GLY A 83 -2.46 -9.23 -10.19
CA GLY A 83 -1.03 -9.00 -10.40
C GLY A 83 -0.43 -9.70 -11.62
N ASN A 84 -1.10 -10.75 -12.11
CA ASN A 84 -0.75 -11.45 -13.36
C ASN A 84 -1.44 -10.83 -14.60
N GLY A 85 -2.42 -9.94 -14.40
CA GLY A 85 -3.18 -9.31 -15.47
C GLY A 85 -2.59 -7.96 -15.91
N SER A 86 -3.36 -7.26 -16.75
CA SER A 86 -3.00 -5.95 -17.31
C SER A 86 -3.39 -4.75 -16.41
N ALA A 87 -4.26 -4.98 -15.43
CA ALA A 87 -4.78 -3.94 -14.54
C ALA A 87 -4.71 -4.38 -13.07
N PRO A 88 -3.50 -4.49 -12.49
CA PRO A 88 -3.34 -4.76 -11.07
C PRO A 88 -3.90 -3.62 -10.22
N PHE A 89 -4.51 -3.95 -9.09
CA PHE A 89 -5.00 -2.95 -8.14
C PHE A 89 -4.83 -3.43 -6.71
N SER A 90 -4.92 -2.50 -5.77
CA SER A 90 -4.67 -2.76 -4.36
C SER A 90 -5.84 -2.35 -3.49
N ALA A 91 -6.21 -3.17 -2.52
CA ALA A 91 -7.32 -2.89 -1.62
C ALA A 91 -7.14 -3.57 -0.25
N GLY A 92 -7.46 -2.87 0.83
CA GLY A 92 -7.31 -3.41 2.20
C GLY A 92 -5.85 -3.62 2.63
N LEU A 93 -5.65 -3.81 3.93
CA LEU A 93 -4.34 -4.08 4.51
C LEU A 93 -4.07 -5.58 4.57
N ALA A 94 -2.82 -5.95 4.34
CA ALA A 94 -2.30 -7.28 4.61
C ALA A 94 -1.71 -7.34 6.03
N PRO A 95 -1.70 -8.53 6.66
CA PRO A 95 -0.95 -8.78 7.88
C PRO A 95 0.54 -8.46 7.69
N ARG A 96 1.17 -7.89 8.72
CA ARG A 96 2.59 -7.49 8.68
C ARG A 96 3.52 -8.68 8.54
N GLU A 97 3.10 -9.84 9.00
CA GLU A 97 3.82 -11.12 8.88
C GLU A 97 4.06 -11.48 7.41
N GLU A 98 3.13 -11.14 6.53
CA GLU A 98 3.29 -11.38 5.09
C GLU A 98 4.30 -10.41 4.48
N PHE A 99 4.32 -9.15 4.91
CA PHE A 99 5.39 -8.21 4.55
C PHE A 99 6.75 -8.78 4.96
N PHE A 100 6.89 -9.18 6.23
CA PHE A 100 8.10 -9.76 6.78
C PHE A 100 8.56 -11.01 6.00
N ALA A 101 7.63 -11.86 5.60
CA ALA A 101 7.93 -13.05 4.80
C ALA A 101 8.46 -12.68 3.40
N VAL A 102 7.82 -11.73 2.70
CA VAL A 102 8.25 -11.40 1.33
C VAL A 102 9.57 -10.65 1.29
N VAL A 103 9.85 -9.78 2.26
CA VAL A 103 11.11 -9.00 2.27
C VAL A 103 12.34 -9.83 2.63
N ARG A 104 12.18 -11.08 3.07
CA ARG A 104 13.29 -12.03 3.24
C ARG A 104 13.80 -12.59 1.92
N ARG A 105 13.04 -12.44 0.82
CA ARG A 105 13.43 -12.95 -0.49
C ARG A 105 14.43 -12.02 -1.17
N SER A 106 15.43 -12.60 -1.81
CA SER A 106 16.51 -11.85 -2.46
C SER A 106 16.05 -11.02 -3.65
N ASP A 107 15.11 -11.53 -4.46
CA ASP A 107 14.56 -10.81 -5.62
C ASP A 107 13.71 -9.61 -5.20
N VAL A 108 12.91 -9.76 -4.14
CA VAL A 108 12.16 -8.66 -3.54
C VAL A 108 13.13 -7.61 -2.96
N LEU A 109 14.17 -8.02 -2.22
CA LEU A 109 15.18 -7.10 -1.68
C LEU A 109 15.90 -6.28 -2.77
N GLN A 110 16.31 -6.95 -3.85
CA GLN A 110 16.95 -6.28 -4.99
C GLN A 110 16.01 -5.28 -5.65
N ALA A 111 14.75 -5.66 -5.86
CA ALA A 111 13.75 -4.76 -6.42
C ALA A 111 13.47 -3.57 -5.51
N LEU A 112 13.32 -3.79 -4.20
CA LEU A 112 13.15 -2.74 -3.20
C LEU A 112 14.32 -1.74 -3.23
N GLN A 113 15.55 -2.23 -3.20
CA GLN A 113 16.74 -1.39 -3.23
C GLN A 113 16.80 -0.54 -4.51
N ALA A 114 16.48 -1.14 -5.66
CA ALA A 114 16.47 -0.44 -6.94
C ALA A 114 15.39 0.66 -6.98
N GLN A 115 14.15 0.32 -6.60
CA GLN A 115 13.04 1.29 -6.60
C GLN A 115 13.28 2.42 -5.60
N LEU A 116 13.70 2.12 -4.37
CA LEU A 116 13.95 3.14 -3.35
C LEU A 116 15.12 4.06 -3.71
N LYS A 117 16.18 3.53 -4.35
CA LYS A 117 17.28 4.35 -4.86
C LYS A 117 16.79 5.30 -5.96
N ALA A 118 15.96 4.83 -6.88
CA ALA A 118 15.38 5.67 -7.93
C ALA A 118 14.44 6.74 -7.35
N LEU A 119 13.58 6.37 -6.39
CA LEU A 119 12.71 7.30 -5.68
C LEU A 119 13.52 8.39 -4.96
N CYS A 120 14.62 8.01 -4.33
CA CYS A 120 15.54 8.92 -3.66
C CYS A 120 16.15 9.95 -4.63
N GLN A 121 16.63 9.50 -5.80
CA GLN A 121 17.18 10.39 -6.83
C GLN A 121 16.17 11.40 -7.35
N GLN A 122 14.88 11.03 -7.40
CA GLN A 122 13.82 11.94 -7.82
C GLN A 122 13.46 12.97 -6.74
N ARG A 123 13.42 12.55 -5.47
CA ARG A 123 12.96 13.41 -4.36
C ARG A 123 14.06 14.27 -3.75
N ALA A 124 15.28 13.75 -3.67
CA ALA A 124 16.42 14.40 -3.03
C ALA A 124 17.69 14.21 -3.89
N PRO A 125 17.77 14.86 -5.07
CA PRO A 125 18.83 14.60 -6.06
C PRO A 125 20.25 14.93 -5.57
N GLN A 126 20.37 15.78 -4.55
CA GLN A 126 21.66 16.17 -3.95
C GLN A 126 22.03 15.33 -2.72
N ALA A 127 21.10 14.52 -2.19
CA ALA A 127 21.33 13.72 -1.00
C ALA A 127 22.09 12.43 -1.34
N ARG A 128 22.94 11.98 -0.41
CA ARG A 128 23.63 10.70 -0.53
C ARG A 128 22.67 9.56 -0.23
N TRP A 129 22.54 8.64 -1.18
CA TRP A 129 21.78 7.40 -0.98
C TRP A 129 22.43 6.51 0.09
N ARG A 130 21.63 6.05 1.04
CA ARG A 130 22.02 5.10 2.08
C ARG A 130 21.00 3.97 2.16
N TRP A 131 21.44 2.75 1.89
CA TRP A 131 20.59 1.57 2.04
C TRP A 131 20.53 1.11 3.49
N THR A 132 19.31 0.84 3.97
CA THR A 132 19.03 0.10 5.20
C THR A 132 18.09 -1.04 4.84
N PRO A 133 18.32 -2.28 5.26
CA PRO A 133 17.42 -3.39 4.94
C PRO A 133 16.04 -3.21 5.59
N PRO A 134 14.97 -3.76 4.99
CA PRO A 134 13.64 -3.75 5.60
C PRO A 134 13.59 -4.59 6.87
N PRO A 135 12.69 -4.25 7.81
CA PRO A 135 12.48 -5.04 9.01
C PRO A 135 11.93 -6.41 8.62
N THR A 136 12.48 -7.46 9.22
CA THR A 136 12.05 -8.85 8.95
C THR A 136 11.19 -9.44 10.06
N ASP A 137 10.99 -8.70 11.15
CA ASP A 137 10.03 -9.01 12.19
C ASP A 137 9.58 -7.74 12.93
N ALA A 138 8.61 -7.90 13.83
CA ALA A 138 8.00 -6.79 14.54
C ALA A 138 8.93 -6.09 15.53
N SER A 139 9.97 -6.76 16.05
CA SER A 139 10.90 -6.17 17.03
C SER A 139 11.90 -5.20 16.40
N GLU A 140 12.14 -5.34 15.09
CA GLU A 140 12.98 -4.43 14.30
C GLU A 140 12.23 -3.14 13.90
N LEU A 141 10.91 -3.07 14.11
CA LEU A 141 10.12 -1.89 13.79
C LEU A 141 10.44 -0.75 14.75
N MET A 142 11.03 0.32 14.22
CA MET A 142 11.19 1.56 14.94
C MET A 142 9.86 2.32 14.93
N PRO A 143 9.25 2.60 16.10
CA PRO A 143 8.06 3.44 16.16
C PRO A 143 8.36 4.82 15.59
N VAL A 144 7.45 5.35 14.78
CA VAL A 144 7.52 6.75 14.35
C VAL A 144 7.37 7.61 15.60
N GLN A 145 8.42 8.34 15.95
CA GLN A 145 8.37 9.39 16.96
C GLN A 145 7.52 10.53 16.39
N LEU A 146 6.25 10.59 16.78
CA LEU A 146 5.42 11.75 16.50
C LEU A 146 5.86 12.89 17.43
N PRO A 147 6.01 14.12 16.92
CA PRO A 147 6.25 15.25 17.80
C PRO A 147 5.11 15.35 18.83
N ALA A 148 5.45 15.71 20.06
CA ALA A 148 4.43 15.99 21.06
C ALA A 148 3.52 17.10 20.54
N TYR A 149 2.20 16.90 20.63
CA TYR A 149 1.25 17.95 20.30
C TYR A 149 1.51 19.17 21.18
N GLU A 150 1.64 20.33 20.55
CA GLU A 150 1.71 21.59 21.26
C GLU A 150 0.30 22.16 21.46
N GLN A 151 0.16 23.15 22.36
CA GLN A 151 -1.13 23.81 22.63
C GLN A 151 -1.81 24.34 21.36
N ARG A 152 -1.04 24.75 20.36
CA ARG A 152 -1.53 25.22 19.04
C ARG A 152 -2.10 24.11 18.16
N ASP A 153 -1.71 22.87 18.41
CA ASP A 153 -2.18 21.69 17.66
C ASP A 153 -3.43 21.09 18.31
N LEU A 154 -3.73 21.49 19.54
CA LEU A 154 -4.95 21.12 20.23
C LEU A 154 -6.13 21.94 19.68
N LEU A 155 -7.27 21.28 19.52
CA LEU A 155 -8.51 21.95 19.19
C LEU A 155 -8.88 22.93 20.31
N SER A 156 -9.34 24.13 19.94
CA SER A 156 -9.90 25.10 20.88
C SER A 156 -11.06 24.49 21.68
N ASP A 157 -11.25 24.94 22.93
CA ASP A 157 -12.43 24.58 23.72
C ASP A 157 -13.70 24.99 22.94
N PRO A 158 -14.64 24.06 22.66
CA PRO A 158 -15.88 24.38 21.95
C PRO A 158 -16.70 25.52 22.58
N ALA A 159 -16.65 25.68 23.90
CA ALA A 159 -17.36 26.75 24.59
C ALA A 159 -16.72 28.12 24.30
N GLU A 160 -15.39 28.19 24.26
CA GLU A 160 -14.64 29.41 23.92
C GLU A 160 -14.82 29.78 22.45
N GLU A 161 -14.77 28.81 21.55
CA GLU A 161 -15.00 29.04 20.11
C GLU A 161 -16.42 29.59 19.86
N LYS A 162 -17.43 29.02 20.52
CA LYS A 162 -18.82 29.49 20.44
C LYS A 162 -18.99 30.90 21.00
N ARG A 163 -18.23 31.27 22.04
CA ARG A 163 -18.25 32.62 22.61
C ARG A 163 -17.65 33.63 21.64
N LEU A 164 -16.52 33.30 21.03
CA LEU A 164 -15.87 34.09 19.98
C LEU A 164 -16.78 34.27 18.76
N GLU A 165 -17.44 33.21 18.30
CA GLU A 165 -18.40 33.27 17.20
C GLU A 165 -19.53 34.27 17.49
N ASN A 166 -20.17 34.17 18.67
CA ASN A 166 -21.25 35.09 19.05
C ASN A 166 -20.76 36.55 19.12
N GLN A 167 -19.55 36.79 19.64
CA GLN A 167 -18.98 38.14 19.69
C GLN A 167 -18.76 38.72 18.29
N LEU A 168 -18.23 37.92 17.36
CA LEU A 168 -18.04 38.34 15.98
C LEU A 168 -19.36 38.66 15.28
N LEU A 169 -20.39 37.83 15.52
CA LEU A 169 -21.74 38.05 14.98
C LEU A 169 -22.35 39.34 15.55
N ASP A 170 -22.26 39.56 16.85
CA ASP A 170 -22.75 40.77 17.52
C ASP A 170 -22.04 42.03 17.02
N GLU A 171 -20.72 41.98 16.86
CA GLU A 171 -19.93 43.11 16.32
C GLU A 171 -20.29 43.40 14.86
N ALA A 172 -20.45 42.37 14.02
CA ALA A 172 -20.87 42.53 12.64
C ALA A 172 -22.27 43.17 12.56
N GLN A 173 -23.18 42.77 13.44
CA GLN A 173 -24.53 43.33 13.52
C GLN A 173 -24.52 44.80 13.97
N LYS A 174 -23.70 45.15 14.97
CA LYS A 174 -23.50 46.54 15.42
C LYS A 174 -22.91 47.41 14.31
N ARG A 175 -21.88 46.94 13.60
CA ARG A 175 -21.28 47.67 12.47
C ARG A 175 -22.30 47.93 11.37
N SER A 176 -23.12 46.95 11.02
CA SER A 176 -24.20 47.09 10.02
C SER A 176 -25.27 48.12 10.43
N GLN A 177 -25.60 48.21 11.72
CA GLN A 177 -26.55 49.20 12.22
C GLN A 177 -25.99 50.63 12.25
N THR A 178 -24.68 50.78 12.51
CA THR A 178 -24.01 52.09 12.49
C THR A 178 -23.88 52.68 11.09
N THR A 179 -23.64 51.86 10.05
CA THR A 179 -23.63 52.32 8.65
C THR A 179 -25.03 52.56 8.10
N GLY A 180 -26.06 51.82 8.56
CA GLY A 180 -27.46 52.07 8.20
C GLY A 180 -28.05 53.35 8.81
N SER A 181 -27.61 53.76 10.00
CA SER A 181 -28.09 54.99 10.66
C SER A 181 -27.41 56.26 10.14
N ALA A 182 -26.18 56.19 9.64
CA ALA A 182 -25.47 57.32 9.03
C ALA A 182 -26.01 57.71 7.63
N SER A 183 -26.86 56.89 7.02
CA SER A 183 -27.40 57.10 5.68
C SER A 183 -28.84 57.66 5.67
N ARG A 184 -29.39 58.03 6.84
CA ARG A 184 -30.71 58.68 7.00
C ARG A 184 -30.56 60.05 7.67
N GLN A 185 -29.92 61.00 7.00
CA GLN A 185 -30.10 62.44 7.23
C GLN A 185 -30.08 63.15 5.89
#